data_AF-A0A4U7D6Q0-F1
#
_entry.id   AF-A0A4U7D6Q0-F1
#
_cell.length_a   1.000
_cell.length_b   1.000
_cell.length_c   1.000
_cell.angle_alpha   90.00
_cell.angle_beta   90.00
_cell.angle_gamma   90.00
#
_symmetry.space_group_name_H-M   'P 1'
#
loop_
_entity.id
_entity.type
_entity.pdbx_description
1 polymer ?
#
loop_
_entity_poly.entity_id
_entity_poly.type
_entity_poly.pdbx_seq_one_letter_code
_entity_poly.pdbx_strand_id
1 'polypeptide(L)' 'QLRETLEASGTEYELLSKVNKRRSDRLLTRRQEELLAAGLREGYFEVPRECTLADLADVVGVDKSTASGIVRRA' A
#
# COMPACT_ATOMS: atom_id res chain seq x y z
N GLN A 1 7.03 21.44 0.89
CA GLN A 1 8.32 20.84 0.51
C GLN A 1 8.17 19.85 -0.65
N LEU A 2 7.77 18.58 -0.48
CA LEU A 2 7.74 17.62 -1.62
C LEU A 2 6.92 18.09 -2.84
N ARG A 3 5.72 18.65 -2.61
CA ARG A 3 4.85 19.16 -3.68
C ARG A 3 5.49 20.34 -4.43
N GLU A 4 6.01 21.32 -3.71
CA GLU A 4 6.68 22.49 -4.29
C GLU A 4 7.90 22.08 -5.13
N THR A 5 8.64 21.05 -4.71
CA THR A 5 9.77 20.52 -5.48
C THR A 5 9.31 19.85 -6.79
N LEU A 6 8.20 19.12 -6.76
CA LEU A 6 7.62 18.50 -7.96
C LEU A 6 7.07 19.57 -8.92
N GLU A 7 6.38 20.58 -8.41
CA GLU A 7 5.87 21.71 -9.21
C GLU A 7 7.03 22.52 -9.83
N ALA A 8 8.12 22.76 -9.09
CA ALA A 8 9.32 23.44 -9.60
C ALA A 8 10.07 22.63 -10.67
N SER A 9 9.89 21.31 -10.72
CA SER A 9 10.50 20.46 -11.75
C SER A 9 9.83 20.55 -13.12
N GLY A 10 8.63 21.15 -13.19
CA GLY A 10 7.86 21.29 -14.44
C GLY A 10 7.34 19.98 -15.02
N THR A 11 7.40 18.87 -14.27
CA THR A 11 6.95 17.56 -14.73
C THR A 11 5.48 17.34 -14.35
N GLU A 12 4.66 16.87 -15.28
CA GLU A 12 3.31 16.43 -14.94
C GLU A 12 3.36 15.22 -14.01
N TYR A 13 2.56 15.25 -12.95
CA TYR A 13 2.46 14.17 -11.99
C TYR A 13 1.02 13.98 -11.54
N GLU A 14 0.68 12.74 -11.21
CA GLU A 14 -0.57 12.39 -10.56
C GLU A 14 -0.28 11.93 -9.13
N LEU A 15 -1.00 12.49 -8.15
CA LEU A 15 -0.88 12.03 -6.77
C LEU A 15 -1.67 10.73 -6.59
N LEU A 16 -0.98 9.60 -6.70
CA LEU A 16 -1.61 8.29 -6.53
C LEU A 16 -1.95 7.99 -5.06
N SER A 17 -1.04 8.28 -4.11
CA SER A 17 -1.31 8.03 -2.69
C SER A 17 -0.49 8.93 -1.75
N LYS A 18 -1.03 9.16 -0.55
CA LYS A 18 -0.35 9.89 0.53
C LYS A 18 -0.46 9.10 1.83
N VAL A 19 0.67 8.52 2.28
CA VAL A 19 0.71 7.75 3.53
C VAL A 19 1.20 8.63 4.67
N ASN A 20 0.40 8.75 5.73
CA ASN A 20 0.75 9.51 6.92
C ASN A 20 1.26 8.59 8.03
N LYS A 21 2.58 8.52 8.23
CA LYS A 21 3.18 7.84 9.38
C LYS A 21 3.13 8.74 10.62
N ARG A 22 1.95 8.93 11.22
CA ARG A 22 1.89 9.45 12.59
C ARG A 22 2.41 8.35 13.53
N ARG A 23 3.36 8.68 14.42
CA ARG A 23 3.69 7.86 15.59
C ARG A 23 2.54 7.94 16.61
N SER A 24 1.33 7.50 16.25
CA SER A 24 0.42 6.96 17.25
C SER A 24 0.90 5.55 17.58
N ASP A 25 0.50 4.99 18.73
CA ASP A 25 0.70 3.57 19.01
C ASP A 25 0.29 2.76 17.77
N ARG A 26 1.24 2.00 17.22
CA ARG A 26 1.05 1.28 15.96
C ARG A 26 -0.03 0.22 16.15
N LEU A 27 -1.24 0.49 15.68
CA LEU A 27 -2.33 -0.47 15.63
C LEU A 27 -2.00 -1.67 14.73
N LEU A 28 -1.17 -1.44 13.71
CA LEU A 28 -0.72 -2.44 12.76
C LEU A 28 0.76 -2.75 12.94
N THR A 29 1.11 -4.04 12.84
CA THR A 29 2.50 -4.46 12.64
C THR A 29 3.03 -3.93 11.31
N ARG A 30 4.36 -3.83 11.18
CA ARG A 30 5.00 -3.39 9.92
C ARG A 30 4.55 -4.21 8.71
N ARG A 31 4.40 -5.53 8.87
CA ARG A 31 3.95 -6.40 7.78
C ARG A 31 2.49 -6.21 7.41
N GLN A 32 1.62 -5.90 8.37
CA GLN A 32 0.23 -5.52 8.06
C GLN A 32 0.17 -4.20 7.30
N GLU A 33 0.90 -3.18 7.77
CA GLU A 33 1.00 -1.88 7.09
C GLU A 33 1.51 -2.05 5.65
N GLU A 34 2.57 -2.83 5.46
CA GLU A 34 3.18 -3.10 4.15
C GLU A 34 2.23 -3.81 3.18
N LEU A 35 1.55 -4.86 3.63
CA LEU A 35 0.62 -5.61 2.78
C LEU A 35 -0.61 -4.78 2.42
N LEU A 36 -1.18 -4.02 3.35
CA LEU A 36 -2.31 -3.15 3.07
C LEU A 36 -1.91 -1.99 2.14
N ALA A 37 -0.72 -1.42 2.31
CA ALA A 37 -0.21 -0.38 1.43
C ALA A 37 0.03 -0.91 0.01
N ALA A 38 0.53 -2.14 -0.14
CA ALA A 38 0.60 -2.82 -1.43
C ALA A 38 -0.81 -3.03 -2.01
N GLY A 39 -1.75 -3.55 -1.21
CA GLY A 39 -3.14 -3.74 -1.64
C GLY A 39 -3.82 -2.48 -2.18
N LEU A 40 -3.54 -1.33 -1.57
CA LEU A 40 -4.04 -0.04 -2.06
C LEU A 40 -3.38 0.37 -3.38
N ARG A 41 -2.07 0.20 -3.52
CA ARG A 41 -1.33 0.61 -4.73
C ARG A 41 -1.62 -0.29 -5.93
N GLU A 42 -1.80 -1.59 -5.72
CA GLU A 42 -2.02 -2.58 -6.78
C GLU A 42 -3.52 -2.81 -7.08
N GLY A 43 -4.42 -2.03 -6.45
CA GLY A 43 -5.86 -2.11 -6.73
C GLY A 43 -6.58 -3.36 -6.19
N TYR A 44 -6.05 -3.99 -5.13
CA TYR A 44 -6.70 -5.14 -4.48
C TYR A 44 -8.02 -4.79 -3.79
N PHE A 45 -8.18 -3.53 -3.40
CA PHE A 45 -9.37 -3.01 -2.72
C PHE A 45 -10.34 -2.30 -3.68
N GLU A 46 -10.01 -2.22 -4.97
CA GLU A 46 -10.87 -1.62 -5.98
C GLU A 46 -12.06 -2.53 -6.33
N VAL A 47 -13.08 -1.91 -6.94
CA VAL A 47 -14.27 -2.62 -7.45
C VAL A 47 -14.49 -2.24 -8.93
N PRO A 48 -14.22 -3.16 -9.88
CA PRO A 48 -13.67 -4.50 -9.70
C PRO A 48 -12.21 -4.49 -9.22
N ARG A 49 -11.75 -5.57 -8.58
CA ARG A 49 -10.35 -5.69 -8.17
C ARG A 49 -9.44 -5.70 -9.39
N GLU A 50 -8.34 -4.97 -9.30
CA GLU A 50 -7.32 -4.91 -10.35
C GLU A 50 -6.21 -5.96 -10.14
N CYS A 51 -6.04 -6.47 -8.91
CA CYS A 51 -5.14 -7.58 -8.61
C CYS A 51 -5.74 -8.62 -7.64
N THR A 52 -5.07 -9.76 -7.56
CA THR A 52 -5.42 -10.86 -6.65
C THR A 52 -4.57 -10.84 -5.38
N LEU A 53 -5.01 -11.61 -4.37
CA LEU A 53 -4.23 -11.80 -3.15
C LEU A 53 -2.91 -12.54 -3.40
N ALA A 54 -2.83 -13.34 -4.48
CA ALA A 54 -1.59 -14.00 -4.86
C ALA A 54 -0.59 -12.97 -5.39
N ASP A 55 -1.04 -12.05 -6.24
CA ASP A 55 -0.21 -10.96 -6.76
C ASP A 55 0.35 -10.10 -5.61
N LEU A 56 -0.47 -9.78 -4.60
CA LEU A 56 0.01 -9.07 -3.41
C LEU A 56 1.05 -9.86 -2.59
N ALA A 57 0.87 -11.17 -2.49
CA ALA A 57 1.80 -12.03 -1.77
C ALA A 57 3.17 -12.02 -2.46
N ASP A 58 3.18 -12.07 -3.79
CA ASP A 58 4.38 -11.98 -4.61
C ASP A 58 5.05 -10.59 -4.50
N VAL A 59 4.26 -9.51 -4.53
CA VAL A 59 4.76 -8.12 -4.37
C VAL A 59 5.45 -7.91 -3.01
N VAL A 60 4.95 -8.51 -1.94
CA VAL A 60 5.48 -8.35 -0.57
C VAL A 60 6.48 -9.45 -0.20
N GLY A 61 6.65 -10.48 -1.03
CA GLY A 61 7.59 -11.57 -0.78
C GLY A 61 7.16 -12.49 0.37
N VAL A 62 5.88 -12.80 0.46
CA VAL A 62 5.31 -13.75 1.44
C VAL A 62 4.49 -14.82 0.73
N ASP A 63 4.24 -15.95 1.40
CA ASP A 63 3.31 -16.93 0.86
C ASP A 63 1.85 -16.41 0.94
N LYS A 64 0.98 -16.93 0.06
CA LYS A 64 -0.44 -16.54 -0.02
C LYS A 64 -1.20 -16.76 1.30
N SER A 65 -0.85 -17.79 2.08
CA SER A 65 -1.52 -18.07 3.35
C SER A 65 -1.15 -17.03 4.42
N THR A 66 0.10 -16.60 4.43
CA THR A 66 0.59 -15.49 5.25
C THR A 66 -0.10 -14.18 4.86
N ALA A 67 -0.18 -13.86 3.56
CA ALA A 67 -0.89 -12.68 3.08
C ALA A 67 -2.37 -12.69 3.51
N SER A 68 -3.07 -13.82 3.31
CA SER A 68 -4.46 -13.99 3.76
C SER A 68 -4.64 -13.77 5.26
N GLY A 69 -3.74 -14.36 6.07
CA GLY A 69 -3.75 -14.20 7.51
C GLY A 69 -3.52 -12.75 7.95
N ILE A 70 -2.66 -12.02 7.24
CA ILE A 70 -2.37 -10.61 7.51
C ILE A 70 -3.60 -9.75 7.18
N VAL A 71 -4.18 -9.87 5.98
CA VAL A 71 -5.36 -9.08 5.57
C VAL A 71 -6.53 -9.28 6.53
N ARG A 72 -6.77 -10.51 6.98
CA ARG A 72 -7.88 -10.82 7.90
C ARG A 72 -7.71 -10.26 9.31
N ARG A 73 -6.48 -10.01 9.76
CA ARG A 73 -6.16 -9.58 11.14
C ARG A 73 -5.74 -8.12 11.24
N ALA A 74 -5.59 -7.44 10.11
CA ALA A 74 -5.36 -6.00 10.06
C ALA A 74 -6.69 -5.27 10.27
#